data_AF-A0A9W9NXX6-F1
#
_entry.id   AF-A0A9W9NXX6-F1
#
_cell.length_a   1.000
_cell.length_b   1.000
_cell.length_c   1.000
_cell.angle_alpha   90.00
_cell.angle_beta   90.00
_cell.angle_gamma   90.00
#
_symmetry.space_group_name_H-M   'P 1'
#
loop_
_entity.id
_entity.type
_entity.pdbx_description
1 polymer ?
#
loop_
_entity_poly.entity_id
_entity_poly.type
_entity_poly.pdbx_seq_one_letter_code
_entity_poly.pdbx_strand_id
1 'polypeptide(L)'
;MSNVQTGKKTRSAIADVVTREYTINLHKRCHGVSFKKRAPRAIKEIRAFAEHAMGTKDVRLDPALNKKVWEAGIKGVPFRLRVRISRKRNDEEGAEERLYSHVQAVNVKNPKGLHTAVVDDA
;
A
#
# COMPACT_ATOMS: atom_id res chain seq x y z
N MET A 1 34.55 10.37 -30.99
CA MET A 1 33.07 10.32 -31.05
C MET A 1 32.54 10.81 -29.71
N SER A 2 31.86 11.95 -29.71
CA SER A 2 31.42 12.67 -28.50
C SER A 2 30.35 11.89 -27.74
N ASN A 3 30.60 11.63 -26.45
CA ASN A 3 29.67 10.99 -25.53
C ASN A 3 28.57 12.00 -25.14
N VAL A 4 27.37 11.83 -25.69
CA VAL A 4 26.21 12.68 -25.35
C VAL A 4 25.66 12.22 -24.00
N GLN A 5 25.96 12.95 -22.94
CA GLN A 5 25.29 12.79 -21.65
C GLN A 5 23.81 13.21 -21.79
N THR A 6 22.93 12.23 -21.96
CA THR A 6 21.48 12.46 -21.88
C THR A 6 21.12 12.91 -20.45
N GLY A 7 20.87 14.21 -20.27
CA GLY A 7 20.42 14.76 -19.00
C GLY A 7 19.18 14.01 -18.48
N LYS A 8 19.21 13.61 -17.21
CA LYS A 8 18.05 13.02 -16.53
C LYS A 8 16.91 14.03 -16.54
N LYS A 9 15.91 13.81 -17.38
CA LYS A 9 14.64 14.55 -17.33
C LYS A 9 14.06 14.38 -15.92
N THR A 10 13.96 15.47 -15.17
CA THR A 10 13.29 15.53 -13.88
C THR A 10 11.81 15.25 -14.11
N ARG A 11 11.33 14.05 -13.74
CA ARG A 11 9.89 13.75 -13.77
C ARG A 11 9.19 14.69 -12.79
N SER A 12 8.08 15.30 -13.20
CA SER A 12 7.30 16.17 -12.34
C SER A 12 6.59 15.34 -11.26
N ALA A 13 6.52 15.86 -10.03
CA ALA A 13 5.86 15.17 -8.92
C ALA A 13 4.37 14.85 -9.18
N ILE A 14 3.73 15.55 -10.12
CA ILE A 14 2.37 15.27 -10.59
C ILE A 14 2.31 13.93 -11.34
N ALA A 15 3.32 13.60 -12.15
CA ALA A 15 3.40 12.31 -12.82
C ALA A 15 3.62 11.15 -11.84
N ASP A 16 4.03 11.47 -10.61
CA ASP A 16 4.22 10.49 -9.55
C ASP A 16 2.95 10.25 -8.70
N VAL A 17 1.91 11.09 -8.79
CA VAL A 17 0.64 10.79 -8.12
C VAL A 17 -0.05 9.65 -8.85
N VAL A 18 -0.25 8.53 -8.16
CA VAL A 18 -0.81 7.31 -8.76
C VAL A 18 -1.64 6.57 -7.72
N THR A 19 -2.82 6.11 -8.14
CA THR A 19 -3.65 5.20 -7.35
C THR A 19 -3.69 3.82 -8.02
N ARG A 20 -3.44 2.78 -7.23
CA ARG A 20 -3.48 1.38 -7.68
C ARG A 20 -4.18 0.51 -6.68
N GLU A 21 -4.90 -0.47 -7.19
CA GLU A 21 -5.46 -1.54 -6.38
C GLU A 21 -4.62 -2.81 -6.47
N TYR A 22 -4.35 -3.38 -5.30
CA TYR A 22 -3.56 -4.59 -5.13
C TYR A 22 -4.32 -5.63 -4.35
N THR A 23 -4.00 -6.89 -4.62
CA THR A 23 -4.42 -8.01 -3.78
C THR A 23 -3.24 -8.48 -2.93
N ILE A 24 -3.28 -8.27 -1.63
CA ILE A 24 -2.24 -8.73 -0.71
C ILE A 24 -2.60 -10.13 -0.21
N ASN A 25 -1.69 -11.09 -0.42
CA ASN A 25 -1.80 -12.44 0.18
C ASN A 25 -1.23 -12.44 1.60
N LEU A 26 -2.09 -12.16 2.57
CA LEU A 26 -1.73 -12.15 3.99
C LEU A 26 -1.53 -13.56 4.55
N HIS A 27 -2.16 -14.59 3.95
CA HIS A 27 -1.95 -15.97 4.38
C HIS A 27 -0.48 -16.39 4.26
N LYS A 28 0.17 -16.05 3.14
CA LYS A 28 1.61 -16.31 2.94
C LYS A 28 2.48 -15.47 3.87
N ARG A 29 2.12 -14.20 4.09
CA ARG A 29 2.91 -13.24 4.90
C ARG A 29 2.81 -13.49 6.41
N CYS A 30 1.70 -14.08 6.86
CA CYS A 30 1.47 -14.41 8.26
C CYS A 30 1.64 -15.92 8.55
N HIS A 31 2.26 -16.66 7.63
CA HIS A 31 2.53 -18.09 7.81
C HIS A 31 3.54 -18.31 8.94
N GLY A 32 3.30 -19.30 9.81
CA GLY A 32 4.18 -19.62 10.95
C GLY A 32 4.17 -18.60 12.10
N VAL A 33 3.37 -17.54 12.03
CA VAL A 33 3.29 -16.53 13.09
C VAL A 33 2.39 -17.02 14.22
N SER A 34 2.82 -16.83 15.47
CA SER A 34 1.99 -17.10 16.66
C SER A 34 0.65 -16.38 16.59
N PHE A 35 -0.44 -17.04 17.00
CA PHE A 35 -1.80 -16.50 16.91
C PHE A 35 -1.96 -15.14 17.61
N LYS A 36 -1.29 -14.91 18.74
CA LYS A 36 -1.34 -13.63 19.46
C LYS A 36 -0.64 -12.48 18.73
N LYS A 37 0.10 -12.76 17.65
CA LYS A 37 0.85 -11.75 16.88
C LYS A 37 0.39 -11.64 15.44
N ARG A 38 -0.65 -12.40 15.03
CA ARG A 38 -1.01 -12.55 13.60
C ARG A 38 -1.58 -11.26 13.01
N ALA A 39 -2.62 -10.67 13.61
CA ALA A 39 -3.17 -9.38 13.14
C ALA A 39 -2.16 -8.21 13.24
N PRO A 40 -1.41 -8.02 14.35
CA PRO A 40 -0.33 -7.04 14.40
C PRO A 40 0.72 -7.24 13.30
N ARG A 41 1.10 -8.49 13.00
CA ARG A 41 2.04 -8.79 11.92
C ARG A 41 1.44 -8.47 10.55
N ALA A 42 0.17 -8.78 10.32
CA ALA A 42 -0.52 -8.47 9.07
C ALA A 42 -0.50 -6.97 8.75
N ILE A 43 -0.73 -6.11 9.74
CA ILE A 43 -0.69 -4.65 9.57
C ILE A 43 0.71 -4.17 9.19
N LYS A 44 1.75 -4.69 9.87
CA LYS A 44 3.15 -4.37 9.54
C LYS A 44 3.50 -4.82 8.11
N GLU A 45 3.02 -5.98 7.70
CA GLU A 45 3.20 -6.51 6.35
C GLU A 45 2.46 -5.69 5.28
N ILE A 46 1.26 -5.17 5.59
CA ILE A 46 0.53 -4.26 4.69
C ILE A 46 1.30 -2.94 4.53
N ARG A 47 1.82 -2.38 5.64
CA ARG A 47 2.66 -1.17 5.61
C ARG A 47 3.91 -1.38 4.76
N ALA A 48 4.66 -2.46 5.01
CA ALA A 48 5.87 -2.80 4.26
C ALA A 48 5.58 -3.06 2.77
N PHE A 49 4.43 -3.67 2.46
CA PHE A 49 4.00 -3.85 1.08
C PHE A 49 3.75 -2.50 0.38
N ALA A 50 3.06 -1.58 1.05
CA ALA A 50 2.76 -0.26 0.50
C ALA A 50 4.04 0.58 0.30
N GLU A 51 4.94 0.56 1.27
CA GLU A 51 6.26 1.21 1.19
C GLU A 51 7.06 0.69 -0.02
N HIS A 52 7.12 -0.63 -0.20
CA HIS A 52 7.82 -1.23 -1.34
C HIS A 52 7.14 -0.96 -2.69
N ALA A 53 5.81 -1.01 -2.74
CA ALA A 53 5.05 -0.85 -3.98
C ALA A 53 5.02 0.60 -4.49
N MET A 54 5.02 1.58 -3.58
CA MET A 54 4.91 3.01 -3.90
C MET A 54 6.21 3.79 -3.76
N GLY A 55 7.20 3.25 -3.05
CA GLY A 55 8.49 3.91 -2.82
C GLY A 55 8.42 5.09 -1.87
N THR A 56 7.44 5.12 -0.95
CA THR A 56 7.24 6.19 0.04
C THR A 56 7.46 5.66 1.45
N LYS A 57 8.23 6.38 2.27
CA LYS A 57 8.43 6.03 3.68
C LYS A 57 7.20 6.36 4.55
N ASP A 58 6.53 7.48 4.29
CA ASP A 58 5.28 7.81 4.96
C ASP A 58 4.13 6.97 4.38
N VAL A 59 3.63 6.04 5.20
CA VAL A 59 2.49 5.18 4.88
C VAL A 59 1.41 5.35 5.94
N ARG A 60 0.28 5.88 5.51
CA ARG A 60 -0.91 6.13 6.32
C ARG A 60 -1.93 5.01 6.06
N LEU A 61 -2.33 4.30 7.11
CA LEU A 61 -3.30 3.22 7.03
C LEU A 61 -4.67 3.75 7.44
N ASP A 62 -5.68 3.51 6.61
CA ASP A 62 -7.06 3.90 6.92
C ASP A 62 -7.59 3.12 8.15
N PRO A 63 -8.27 3.78 9.11
CA PRO A 63 -8.96 3.09 10.20
C PRO A 63 -9.91 1.98 9.73
N ALA A 64 -10.58 2.14 8.58
CA ALA A 64 -11.46 1.11 8.01
C ALA A 64 -10.68 -0.14 7.57
N LEU A 65 -9.48 0.04 7.03
CA LEU A 65 -8.57 -1.06 6.72
C LEU A 65 -8.15 -1.81 7.98
N ASN A 66 -7.82 -1.08 9.05
CA ASN A 66 -7.50 -1.68 10.33
C ASN A 66 -8.68 -2.51 10.86
N LYS A 67 -9.89 -1.94 10.90
CA LYS A 67 -11.10 -2.67 11.32
C LYS A 67 -11.28 -3.98 10.56
N LYS A 68 -11.12 -3.97 9.23
CA LYS A 68 -11.25 -5.16 8.39
C LYS A 68 -10.18 -6.24 8.65
N VAL A 69 -8.96 -5.85 9.01
CA VAL A 69 -7.90 -6.80 9.39
C VAL A 69 -8.19 -7.44 10.75
N TRP A 70 -8.82 -6.70 11.66
CA TRP A 70 -9.15 -7.13 13.03
C TRP A 70 -10.55 -7.72 13.19
N GLU A 71 -11.38 -7.74 12.15
CA GLU A 71 -12.81 -8.08 12.21
C GLU A 71 -13.09 -9.45 12.84
N ALA A 72 -12.30 -10.48 12.49
CA ALA A 72 -12.41 -11.82 13.08
C ALA A 72 -11.43 -12.06 14.24
N GLY A 73 -10.92 -10.98 14.86
CA GLY A 73 -10.01 -11.00 16.00
C GLY A 73 -8.55 -11.29 15.63
N ILE A 74 -7.71 -11.39 16.67
CA ILE A 74 -6.24 -11.38 16.53
C ILE A 74 -5.66 -12.53 15.68
N LYS A 75 -6.33 -13.69 15.66
CA LYS A 75 -5.94 -14.87 14.89
C LYS A 75 -6.64 -14.94 13.52
N GLY A 76 -7.75 -14.24 13.35
CA GLY A 76 -8.67 -14.33 12.21
C GLY A 76 -8.30 -13.39 11.06
N VAL A 77 -7.03 -13.26 10.73
CA VAL A 77 -6.60 -12.37 9.64
C VAL A 77 -7.14 -12.90 8.30
N PRO A 78 -7.77 -12.05 7.46
CA PRO A 78 -8.20 -12.44 6.11
C PRO A 78 -7.04 -13.01 5.30
N PHE A 79 -7.25 -14.12 4.58
CA PHE A 79 -6.18 -14.74 3.80
C PHE A 79 -5.68 -13.87 2.65
N ARG A 80 -6.60 -13.14 2.02
CA ARG A 80 -6.32 -12.17 0.97
C ARG A 80 -7.14 -10.91 1.24
N LEU A 81 -6.53 -9.77 0.96
CA LEU A 81 -7.17 -8.47 1.15
C LEU A 81 -6.95 -7.62 -0.10
N ARG A 82 -8.04 -7.11 -0.68
CA ARG A 82 -7.97 -6.11 -1.74
C ARG A 82 -7.77 -4.74 -1.08
N VAL A 83 -6.72 -4.05 -1.46
CA VAL A 83 -6.39 -2.72 -0.96
C VAL A 83 -6.23 -1.75 -2.12
N ARG A 84 -6.63 -0.51 -1.90
CA ARG A 84 -6.32 0.62 -2.77
C ARG A 84 -5.21 1.40 -2.09
N ILE A 85 -4.14 1.66 -2.83
CA ILE A 85 -3.02 2.46 -2.36
C ILE A 85 -2.95 3.68 -3.27
N SER A 86 -3.10 4.85 -2.67
CA SER A 86 -3.00 6.14 -3.35
C SER A 86 -1.74 6.84 -2.91
N ARG A 87 -0.80 7.06 -3.83
CA ARG A 87 0.38 7.89 -3.59
C ARG A 87 0.00 9.35 -3.84
N LYS A 88 -0.08 10.14 -2.78
CA LYS A 88 -0.55 11.54 -2.79
C LYS A 88 0.57 12.50 -2.42
N ARG A 89 0.41 13.77 -2.80
CA ARG A 89 1.30 14.85 -2.40
C ARG A 89 1.05 15.21 -0.94
N ASN A 90 2.13 15.44 -0.20
CA ASN A 90 2.06 16.02 1.13
C ASN A 90 2.15 17.54 1.00
N ASP A 91 1.07 18.23 1.35
CA ASP A 91 0.98 19.70 1.30
C ASP A 91 1.19 20.35 2.68
N GLU A 92 1.52 19.55 3.70
CA GLU A 92 1.84 20.04 5.06
C GLU A 92 3.18 20.80 5.05
N GLU A 93 3.16 22.04 5.55
CA GLU A 93 4.33 22.92 5.63
C GLU A 93 5.36 22.34 6.64
N GLY A 94 6.52 21.91 6.13
CA GLY A 94 7.58 21.27 6.94
C GLY A 94 7.66 19.74 6.85
N ALA A 95 6.88 19.11 5.96
CA ALA A 95 6.98 17.67 5.73
C ALA A 95 8.37 17.25 5.20
N GLU A 96 9.00 16.25 5.85
CA GLU A 96 10.29 15.69 5.42
C GLU A 96 10.21 15.04 4.03
N GLU A 97 9.09 14.37 3.73
CA GLU A 97 8.84 13.65 2.49
C GLU A 97 7.70 14.32 1.70
N ARG A 98 7.93 14.56 0.41
CA ARG A 98 6.98 15.26 -0.48
C ARG A 98 5.74 14.44 -0.85
N LEU A 99 5.81 13.12 -0.68
CA LEU A 99 4.78 12.16 -1.07
C LEU A 99 4.51 11.21 0.10
N TYR A 100 3.24 10.85 0.27
CA TYR A 100 2.83 9.80 1.21
C TYR A 100 1.93 8.79 0.51
N SER A 101 1.87 7.58 1.04
CA SER A 101 0.93 6.55 0.59
C SER A 101 -0.24 6.42 1.56
N HIS A 102 -1.46 6.56 1.06
CA HIS A 102 -2.68 6.27 1.80
C HIS A 102 -3.22 4.90 1.40
N VAL A 103 -3.43 4.01 2.37
CA VAL A 103 -3.87 2.63 2.12
C VAL A 103 -5.28 2.42 2.65
N GLN A 104 -6.18 2.00 1.77
CA GLN A 104 -7.59 1.76 2.07
C GLN A 104 -7.99 0.32 1.76
N ALA A 105 -8.95 -0.21 2.50
CA ALA A 105 -9.56 -1.50 2.17
C ALA A 105 -10.60 -1.33 1.05
N VAL A 106 -10.55 -2.21 0.05
CA VAL A 106 -11.60 -2.30 -0.96
C VAL A 106 -12.54 -3.45 -0.57
N ASN A 107 -13.83 -3.18 -0.61
CA ASN A 107 -14.85 -4.19 -0.35
C ASN A 107 -15.10 -5.02 -1.60
N VAL A 108 -14.55 -6.24 -1.61
CA VAL A 108 -14.72 -7.22 -2.67
C VAL A 108 -15.11 -8.55 -2.05
N LYS A 109 -16.08 -9.24 -2.65
CA LYS A 109 -16.55 -10.57 -2.20
C LYS A 109 -15.43 -11.62 -2.29
N ASN A 110 -14.70 -11.67 -3.40
CA ASN A 110 -13.57 -12.58 -3.59
C ASN A 110 -12.37 -11.85 -4.22
N PRO A 111 -11.28 -11.63 -3.46
CA PRO A 111 -10.09 -10.96 -3.97
C PRO A 111 -9.15 -11.88 -4.77
N LYS A 112 -9.37 -13.19 -4.81
CA LYS A 112 -8.50 -14.14 -5.54
C LYS A 112 -8.64 -13.92 -7.05
N GLY A 113 -7.51 -13.84 -7.76
CA GLY A 113 -7.47 -13.67 -9.22
C GLY A 113 -7.54 -12.22 -9.69
N LEU A 114 -7.79 -11.25 -8.80
CA LEU A 114 -7.74 -9.84 -9.16
C LEU A 114 -6.30 -9.36 -9.28
N HIS A 115 -5.92 -8.99 -10.50
CA HIS A 115 -4.63 -8.42 -10.83
C HIS A 115 -4.48 -6.99 -10.30
N THR A 116 -3.25 -6.48 -10.30
CA THR A 116 -2.99 -5.08 -10.01
C THR A 116 -3.64 -4.22 -11.08
N ALA A 117 -4.43 -3.22 -10.67
CA ALA A 117 -5.08 -2.29 -11.58
C ALA A 117 -4.70 -0.86 -11.18
N VAL A 118 -4.42 -0.01 -12.16
CA VAL A 118 -4.37 1.44 -11.95
C VAL A 118 -5.81 1.93 -11.91
N VAL A 119 -6.14 2.78 -10.94
CA VAL A 119 -7.47 3.34 -10.76
C VAL A 119 -7.33 4.86 -10.81
N ASP A 120 -8.17 5.48 -11.63
CA ASP A 120 -8.28 6.94 -11.66
C ASP A 120 -9.04 7.40 -10.42
N ASP A 121 -8.47 8.35 -9.67
CA ASP A 121 -9.20 9.02 -8.61
C ASP A 121 -10.21 9.98 -9.28
N ALA A 122 -11.50 9.71 -9.08
CA ALA A 122 -12.60 10.54 -9.57
C ALA A 122 -12.72 11.86 -8.78
#